data_AF-A0A427XIB6-F1
#
_entry.id   AF-A0A427XIB6-F1
#
_cell.length_a   1.000
_cell.length_b   1.000
_cell.length_c   1.000
_cell.angle_alpha   90.00
_cell.angle_beta   90.00
_cell.angle_gamma   90.00
#
_symmetry.space_group_name_H-M   'P 1'
#
loop_
_entity.id
_entity.type
_entity.pdbx_description
1 polymer ?
#
loop_
_entity_poly.entity_id
_entity_poly.type
_entity_poly.pdbx_seq_one_letter_code
_entity_poly.pdbx_strand_id
1 'polypeptide(L)'
;MSPHTPHSASCPCTSSPHHYSQPPLKLEQLKNNPDLQTVKIVDIDEVHEMSPNLNLLLGHLHAVGGNGAFMEHFGEFQPELVKLPGQPKTISQHHLVESAIDWVDNTAAHVVNMVLQDDTFAQGAGGNGGDILVFCATEKQIHQLFDTLDDHLDVAALNVTLRRRKVILATNMAETSLTFPHLDVVIDGAIQRMGRVGRVRPGTYIGLYLKGFQDKMPDYDDENPISVCDFSLVLLKLLARCHCARLSLPQNTDTSASPHPVQIYRAVDELEVLGLVRHESSGLSLTADGMLASELALDPPLARMLMSARDSSYPFEVVKLVAVWKVRSETRT
;
A
#
# COMPACT_ATOMS: atom_id res chain seq x y z
N MET A 1 44.52 7.83 -4.33
CA MET A 1 43.48 7.56 -3.32
C MET A 1 42.52 8.73 -3.39
N SER A 2 41.44 8.57 -4.15
CA SER A 2 40.41 9.59 -4.36
C SER A 2 39.10 9.07 -3.74
N PRO A 3 38.29 9.92 -3.10
CA PRO A 3 37.16 9.48 -2.29
C PRO A 3 35.94 9.14 -3.17
N HIS A 4 35.25 8.07 -2.79
CA HIS A 4 33.97 7.65 -3.37
C HIS A 4 32.86 8.65 -3.03
N THR A 5 32.20 9.19 -4.04
CA THR A 5 30.91 9.90 -3.95
C THR A 5 29.75 8.88 -3.96
N PRO A 6 28.66 9.09 -3.18
CA PRO A 6 27.50 8.21 -3.20
C PRO A 6 26.69 8.41 -4.48
N HIS A 7 26.33 7.30 -5.14
CA HIS A 7 25.49 7.29 -6.33
C HIS A 7 24.05 7.70 -5.99
N SER A 8 23.58 8.81 -6.54
CA SER A 8 22.16 9.14 -6.65
C SER A 8 21.47 8.16 -7.61
N ALA A 9 20.45 7.45 -7.13
CA ALA A 9 19.61 6.58 -7.95
C ALA A 9 18.66 7.42 -8.83
N SER A 10 19.18 7.94 -9.94
CA SER A 10 18.37 8.44 -11.05
C SER A 10 19.04 8.00 -12.33
N CYS A 11 18.42 7.05 -13.03
CA CYS A 11 18.93 6.53 -14.30
C CYS A 11 18.28 7.31 -15.45
N PRO A 12 19.01 8.09 -16.27
CA PRO A 12 18.41 8.78 -17.41
C PRO A 12 18.98 8.19 -18.70
N CYS A 13 18.21 7.43 -19.49
CA CYS A 13 18.66 6.99 -20.82
C CYS A 13 17.54 6.78 -21.84
N THR A 14 17.63 7.57 -22.91
CA THR A 14 17.57 7.22 -24.34
C THR A 14 16.27 6.75 -25.01
N SER A 15 16.08 7.32 -26.20
CA SER A 15 14.97 7.21 -27.16
C SER A 15 14.78 5.80 -27.75
N SER A 16 13.69 5.14 -27.37
CA SER A 16 13.00 4.13 -28.17
C SER A 16 11.48 4.25 -27.90
N PRO A 17 10.61 3.99 -28.90
CA PRO A 17 9.20 4.42 -28.84
C PRO A 17 8.31 3.55 -27.95
N HIS A 18 8.83 2.44 -27.40
CA HIS A 18 8.08 1.52 -26.53
C HIS A 18 8.98 1.07 -25.37
N HIS A 19 9.30 2.00 -24.49
CA HIS A 19 9.84 1.67 -23.20
C HIS A 19 8.81 2.02 -22.12
N TYR A 20 8.41 1.02 -21.33
CA TYR A 20 8.00 1.18 -19.93
C TYR A 20 9.20 1.69 -19.07
N SER A 21 9.94 2.71 -19.56
CA SER A 21 11.11 3.31 -18.88
C SER A 21 10.80 4.67 -18.29
N GLN A 22 9.57 5.14 -18.41
CA GLN A 22 9.10 6.22 -17.57
C GLN A 22 8.89 5.61 -16.18
N PRO A 23 9.53 6.13 -15.11
CA PRO A 23 9.13 5.73 -13.76
C PRO A 23 7.61 5.93 -13.63
N PRO A 24 6.91 5.10 -12.83
CA PRO A 24 5.47 5.26 -12.63
C PRO A 24 5.18 6.73 -12.35
N LEU A 25 4.16 7.28 -13.02
CA LEU A 25 3.86 8.71 -12.92
C LEU A 25 3.69 9.05 -11.44
N LYS A 26 4.71 9.71 -10.87
CA LYS A 26 4.63 10.13 -9.48
C LYS A 26 3.73 11.34 -9.44
N LEU A 27 2.91 11.44 -8.40
CA LEU A 27 2.13 12.63 -8.12
C LEU A 27 3.01 13.91 -8.12
N GLU A 28 4.31 13.80 -7.85
CA GLU A 28 5.32 14.87 -7.99
C GLU A 28 5.55 15.37 -9.43
N GLN A 29 5.44 14.50 -10.44
CA GLN A 29 5.65 14.88 -11.84
C GLN A 29 4.49 15.73 -12.38
N LEU A 30 3.29 15.63 -11.80
CA LEU A 30 2.16 16.52 -12.10
C LEU A 30 2.42 17.98 -11.74
N LYS A 31 3.38 18.28 -10.84
CA LYS A 31 3.71 19.66 -10.46
C LYS A 31 4.24 20.47 -11.64
N ASN A 32 5.11 19.86 -12.45
CA ASN A 32 5.77 20.54 -13.58
C ASN A 32 4.99 20.42 -14.89
N ASN A 33 3.92 19.62 -14.89
CA ASN A 33 3.05 19.39 -16.03
C ASN A 33 1.62 19.06 -15.54
N PRO A 34 0.91 20.03 -14.94
CA PRO A 34 -0.41 19.80 -14.36
C PRO A 34 -1.44 19.38 -15.40
N ASP A 35 -1.34 19.92 -16.62
CA ASP A 35 -2.25 19.60 -17.72
C ASP A 35 -1.88 18.31 -18.46
N LEU A 36 -0.83 17.60 -18.01
CA LEU A 36 -0.31 16.38 -18.64
C LEU A 36 -0.03 16.50 -20.14
N GLN A 37 0.27 17.70 -20.66
CA GLN A 37 0.39 17.99 -22.11
C GLN A 37 1.42 17.12 -22.83
N THR A 38 2.47 16.68 -22.12
CA THR A 38 3.50 15.79 -22.68
C THR A 38 3.18 14.30 -22.60
N VAL A 39 2.08 13.91 -21.94
CA VAL A 39 1.68 12.51 -21.69
C VAL A 39 0.44 12.19 -22.52
N LYS A 40 0.54 11.19 -23.39
CA LYS A 40 -0.58 10.80 -24.27
C LYS A 40 -1.49 9.75 -23.65
N ILE A 41 -0.93 8.88 -22.82
CA ILE A 41 -1.61 7.74 -22.18
C ILE A 41 -1.06 7.64 -20.76
N VAL A 42 -1.95 7.45 -19.80
CA VAL A 42 -1.63 7.14 -18.41
C VAL A 42 -2.18 5.75 -18.15
N ASP A 43 -1.31 4.84 -17.73
CA ASP A 43 -1.68 3.51 -17.25
C ASP A 43 -1.57 3.54 -15.72
N ILE A 44 -2.62 3.09 -15.04
CA ILE A 44 -2.69 3.06 -13.58
C ILE A 44 -2.91 1.61 -13.18
N ASP A 45 -1.90 1.03 -12.56
CA ASP A 45 -1.93 -0.33 -12.06
C ASP A 45 -2.51 -0.39 -10.63
N GLU A 46 -2.96 -1.56 -10.21
CA GLU A 46 -3.42 -1.85 -8.83
C GLU A 46 -4.55 -0.93 -8.32
N VAL A 47 -5.46 -0.49 -9.22
CA VAL A 47 -6.54 0.45 -8.90
C VAL A 47 -7.45 -0.01 -7.75
N HIS A 48 -7.58 -1.32 -7.54
CA HIS A 48 -8.37 -1.87 -6.42
C HIS A 48 -7.81 -1.54 -5.05
N GLU A 49 -6.53 -1.15 -4.91
CA GLU A 49 -5.97 -0.75 -3.60
C GLU A 49 -6.52 0.60 -3.11
N MET A 50 -7.13 1.40 -3.99
CA MET A 50 -7.83 2.65 -3.66
C MET A 50 -7.04 3.60 -2.74
N SER A 51 -5.71 3.66 -2.90
CA SER A 51 -4.86 4.49 -2.04
C SER A 51 -5.24 5.98 -2.10
N PRO A 52 -4.96 6.78 -1.04
CA PRO A 52 -5.23 8.22 -1.08
C PRO A 52 -4.56 8.91 -2.28
N ASN A 53 -3.30 8.59 -2.59
CA ASN A 53 -2.60 9.16 -3.74
C ASN A 53 -3.27 8.81 -5.08
N LEU A 54 -3.81 7.59 -5.21
CA LEU A 54 -4.57 7.17 -6.39
C LEU A 54 -5.86 7.98 -6.53
N ASN A 55 -6.64 8.14 -5.46
CA ASN A 55 -7.84 8.98 -5.47
C ASN A 55 -7.52 10.43 -5.88
N LEU A 56 -6.42 11.00 -5.38
CA LEU A 56 -5.98 12.34 -5.79
C LEU A 56 -5.59 12.42 -7.25
N LEU A 57 -4.88 11.40 -7.76
CA LEU A 57 -4.49 11.32 -9.16
C LEU A 57 -5.72 11.22 -10.06
N LEU A 58 -6.67 10.34 -9.74
CA LEU A 58 -7.93 10.18 -10.47
C LEU A 58 -8.72 11.48 -10.48
N GLY A 59 -8.80 12.16 -9.32
CA GLY A 59 -9.43 13.45 -9.20
C GLY A 59 -8.79 14.54 -10.06
N HIS A 60 -7.46 14.59 -10.05
CA HIS A 60 -6.70 15.52 -10.90
C HIS A 60 -6.94 15.23 -12.39
N LEU A 61 -6.89 13.97 -12.81
CA LEU A 61 -7.16 13.54 -14.19
C LEU A 61 -8.58 13.89 -14.64
N HIS A 62 -9.56 13.75 -13.76
CA HIS A 62 -10.95 14.16 -14.00
C HIS A 62 -11.05 15.69 -14.17
N ALA A 63 -10.31 16.45 -13.35
CA ALA A 63 -10.27 17.91 -13.38
C ALA A 63 -9.49 18.51 -14.58
N VAL A 64 -8.64 17.76 -15.30
CA VAL A 64 -7.92 18.28 -16.49
C VAL A 64 -8.86 18.70 -17.65
N GLY A 65 -10.18 18.55 -17.51
CA GLY A 65 -11.22 19.15 -18.37
C GLY A 65 -11.81 20.49 -17.91
N GLY A 66 -11.48 21.00 -16.71
CA GLY A 66 -12.01 22.26 -16.20
C GLY A 66 -11.32 22.74 -14.92
N ASN A 67 -11.25 24.05 -14.71
CA ASN A 67 -10.84 24.66 -13.42
C ASN A 67 -11.88 24.38 -12.32
N GLY A 68 -12.16 23.11 -12.07
CA GLY A 68 -13.19 22.61 -11.19
C GLY A 68 -12.90 22.87 -9.73
N ALA A 69 -13.96 23.03 -8.94
CA ALA A 69 -13.82 23.15 -7.49
C ALA A 69 -13.13 21.90 -6.91
N PHE A 70 -12.46 22.05 -5.76
CA PHE A 70 -11.78 20.96 -5.01
C PHE A 70 -12.55 19.63 -4.99
N MET A 71 -13.87 19.67 -4.90
CA MET A 71 -14.72 18.47 -4.84
C MET A 71 -14.95 17.75 -6.17
N GLU A 72 -14.71 18.40 -7.31
CA GLU A 72 -14.76 17.74 -8.63
C GLU A 72 -13.65 16.70 -8.80
N HIS A 73 -12.67 16.69 -7.88
CA HIS A 73 -11.62 15.68 -7.78
C HIS A 73 -12.09 14.38 -7.09
N PHE A 74 -13.31 14.34 -6.54
CA PHE A 74 -13.88 13.15 -5.88
C PHE A 74 -15.17 12.66 -6.55
N GLY A 75 -15.38 13.03 -7.83
CA GLY A 75 -16.50 12.55 -8.64
C GLY A 75 -16.39 11.05 -8.97
N GLU A 76 -17.52 10.40 -9.27
CA GLU A 76 -17.52 9.00 -9.72
C GLU A 76 -16.81 8.85 -11.07
N PHE A 77 -15.72 8.09 -11.08
CA PHE A 77 -15.05 7.68 -12.32
C PHE A 77 -15.72 6.40 -12.85
N GLN A 78 -16.33 6.47 -14.03
CA GLN A 78 -17.02 5.34 -14.68
C GLN A 78 -16.27 4.88 -15.94
N PRO A 79 -15.23 4.04 -15.81
CA PRO A 79 -14.44 3.59 -16.96
C PRO A 79 -15.18 2.54 -17.80
N GLU A 80 -14.81 2.45 -19.08
CA GLU A 80 -15.18 1.29 -19.91
C GLU A 80 -14.53 0.03 -19.33
N LEU A 81 -15.34 -0.97 -18.98
CA LEU A 81 -14.86 -2.19 -18.35
C LEU A 81 -14.54 -3.25 -19.40
N VAL A 82 -13.24 -3.48 -19.62
CA VAL A 82 -12.75 -4.61 -20.42
C VAL A 82 -12.39 -5.77 -19.48
N LYS A 83 -13.19 -6.84 -19.48
CA LYS A 83 -12.91 -8.04 -18.70
C LYS A 83 -12.04 -9.01 -19.49
N LEU A 84 -10.80 -9.23 -19.03
CA LEU A 84 -9.94 -10.27 -19.58
C LEU A 84 -10.33 -11.64 -18.97
N PRO A 85 -10.61 -12.67 -19.79
CA PRO A 85 -10.97 -13.98 -19.27
C PRO A 85 -9.77 -14.63 -18.58
N GLY A 86 -9.88 -14.85 -17.27
CA GLY A 86 -8.92 -15.66 -16.52
C GLY A 86 -9.15 -17.15 -16.76
N GLN A 87 -8.09 -17.95 -16.65
CA GLN A 87 -8.18 -19.41 -16.57
C GLN A 87 -7.65 -19.90 -15.22
N PRO A 88 -8.33 -19.59 -14.10
CA PRO A 88 -7.90 -20.08 -12.80
C PRO A 88 -7.94 -21.61 -12.79
N LYS A 89 -6.86 -22.22 -12.31
CA LYS A 89 -6.78 -23.66 -12.05
C LYS A 89 -7.54 -23.98 -10.77
N THR A 90 -7.85 -25.26 -10.57
CA THR A 90 -8.60 -25.73 -9.41
C THR A 90 -7.91 -25.36 -8.10
N ILE A 91 -8.68 -24.83 -7.15
CA ILE A 91 -8.21 -24.49 -5.80
C ILE A 91 -8.94 -25.38 -4.79
N SER A 92 -8.19 -26.12 -3.99
CA SER A 92 -8.70 -26.88 -2.84
C SER A 92 -8.70 -25.98 -1.60
N GLN A 93 -9.81 -25.91 -0.86
CA GLN A 93 -9.92 -25.06 0.32
C GLN A 93 -9.98 -25.88 1.61
N HIS A 94 -9.17 -25.49 2.60
CA HIS A 94 -9.20 -26.04 3.95
C HIS A 94 -9.33 -24.91 4.97
N HIS A 95 -9.87 -25.25 6.14
CA HIS A 95 -10.19 -24.30 7.20
C HIS A 95 -9.81 -24.90 8.55
N LEU A 96 -9.66 -24.05 9.56
CA LEU A 96 -9.52 -24.54 10.93
C LEU A 96 -10.77 -25.30 11.37
N VAL A 97 -10.56 -26.35 12.14
CA VAL A 97 -11.63 -27.13 12.78
C VAL A 97 -12.08 -26.47 14.08
N GLU A 98 -11.15 -25.81 14.78
CA GLU A 98 -11.36 -25.07 16.01
C GLU A 98 -10.60 -23.74 16.01
N SER A 99 -11.04 -22.77 16.81
CA SER A 99 -10.35 -21.49 16.94
C SER A 99 -9.00 -21.69 17.64
N ALA A 100 -7.91 -21.30 16.98
CA ALA A 100 -6.61 -21.27 17.61
C ALA A 100 -6.48 -20.04 18.53
N ILE A 101 -5.93 -20.25 19.73
CA ILE A 101 -5.66 -19.18 20.69
C ILE A 101 -4.40 -18.40 20.27
N ASP A 102 -3.39 -19.11 19.75
CA ASP A 102 -2.16 -18.52 19.23
C ASP A 102 -2.07 -18.73 17.71
N TRP A 103 -2.11 -17.62 16.98
CA TRP A 103 -2.00 -17.63 15.52
C TRP A 103 -0.61 -18.07 15.05
N VAL A 104 0.46 -17.66 15.75
CA VAL A 104 1.85 -17.92 15.33
C VAL A 104 2.13 -19.41 15.45
N ASP A 105 1.91 -20.00 16.64
CA ASP A 105 2.17 -21.41 16.88
C ASP A 105 1.31 -22.31 16.00
N ASN A 106 0.02 -21.98 15.84
CA ASN A 106 -0.87 -22.75 14.98
C ASN A 106 -0.41 -22.72 13.52
N THR A 107 -0.04 -21.54 13.01
CA THR A 107 0.45 -21.38 11.64
C THR A 107 1.77 -22.12 11.45
N ALA A 108 2.69 -22.00 12.41
CA ALA A 108 3.96 -22.71 12.38
C ALA A 108 3.75 -24.23 12.32
N ALA A 109 2.86 -24.79 13.15
CA ALA A 109 2.53 -26.20 13.14
C ALA A 109 1.98 -26.67 11.77
N HIS A 110 1.13 -25.86 11.12
CA HIS A 110 0.63 -26.18 9.78
C HIS A 110 1.75 -26.21 8.74
N VAL A 111 2.62 -25.19 8.72
CA VAL A 111 3.76 -25.11 7.81
C VAL A 111 4.72 -26.28 8.04
N VAL A 112 5.09 -26.55 9.30
CA VAL A 112 5.98 -27.66 9.68
C VAL A 112 5.40 -28.99 9.23
N ASN A 113 4.11 -29.25 9.47
CA ASN A 113 3.45 -30.46 8.98
C ASN A 113 3.51 -30.59 7.44
N MET A 114 3.36 -29.48 6.70
CA MET A 114 3.45 -29.50 5.23
C MET A 114 4.87 -29.66 4.70
N VAL A 115 5.88 -29.21 5.46
CA VAL A 115 7.29 -29.40 5.13
C VAL A 115 7.73 -30.84 5.44
N LEU A 116 7.17 -31.44 6.49
CA LEU A 116 7.52 -32.77 6.98
C LEU A 116 6.73 -33.92 6.33
N GLN A 117 5.45 -33.73 5.98
CA GLN A 117 4.61 -34.80 5.42
C GLN A 117 4.63 -34.84 3.88
N ASP A 118 4.66 -36.05 3.32
CA ASP A 118 4.46 -36.31 1.89
C ASP A 118 2.95 -36.19 1.55
N ASP A 119 2.56 -35.00 1.09
CA ASP A 119 1.43 -34.74 0.17
C ASP A 119 0.03 -35.33 0.48
N THR A 120 -0.52 -35.06 1.66
CA THR A 120 -2.00 -35.15 1.83
C THR A 120 -2.73 -33.97 1.18
N PHE A 121 -2.09 -32.79 1.09
CA PHE A 121 -2.68 -31.57 0.52
C PHE A 121 -2.27 -31.28 -0.93
N ALA A 122 -1.26 -31.95 -1.48
CA ALA A 122 -0.73 -31.71 -2.82
C ALA A 122 -1.07 -32.84 -3.82
N GLN A 123 -2.17 -33.58 -3.59
CA GLN A 123 -2.72 -34.52 -4.56
C GLN A 123 -3.24 -33.77 -5.80
N GLY A 124 -2.35 -33.34 -6.68
CA GLY A 124 -2.71 -32.61 -7.90
C GLY A 124 -1.53 -32.11 -8.75
N ALA A 125 -0.32 -32.01 -8.20
CA ALA A 125 0.85 -31.55 -8.95
C ALA A 125 1.96 -32.62 -8.92
N GLY A 126 2.10 -33.36 -10.03
CA GLY A 126 3.22 -34.29 -10.19
C GLY A 126 4.56 -33.54 -10.16
N GLY A 127 5.39 -33.84 -9.17
CA GLY A 127 6.79 -33.39 -9.07
C GLY A 127 7.04 -32.41 -7.91
N ASN A 128 8.03 -32.74 -7.07
CA ASN A 128 8.59 -31.95 -5.95
C ASN A 128 7.70 -30.79 -5.50
N GLY A 129 6.79 -31.04 -4.55
CA GLY A 129 5.79 -30.06 -4.12
C GLY A 129 6.37 -28.67 -3.87
N GLY A 130 5.68 -27.66 -4.35
CA GLY A 130 6.24 -26.31 -4.47
C GLY A 130 6.09 -25.45 -3.23
N ASP A 131 6.12 -24.14 -3.46
CA ASP A 131 6.34 -23.12 -2.46
C ASP A 131 5.09 -22.86 -1.62
N ILE A 132 5.31 -22.42 -0.38
CA ILE A 132 4.29 -22.05 0.59
C ILE A 132 4.35 -20.54 0.78
N LEU A 133 3.22 -19.85 0.68
CA LEU A 133 3.06 -18.45 1.03
C LEU A 133 2.20 -18.33 2.27
N VAL A 134 2.71 -17.64 3.28
CA VAL A 134 1.99 -17.35 4.52
C VAL A 134 1.80 -15.84 4.64
N PHE A 135 0.56 -15.42 4.74
CA PHE A 135 0.22 -14.02 4.97
C PHE A 135 0.29 -13.68 6.46
N CYS A 136 1.06 -12.65 6.77
CA CYS A 136 1.22 -12.07 8.11
C CYS A 136 0.59 -10.67 8.10
N ALA A 137 -0.04 -10.26 9.20
CA ALA A 137 -0.62 -8.92 9.27
C ALA A 137 0.45 -7.82 9.42
N THR A 138 1.59 -8.13 10.06
CA THR A 138 2.64 -7.14 10.35
C THR A 138 4.05 -7.73 10.21
N GLU A 139 5.06 -6.88 10.10
CA GLU A 139 6.47 -7.30 10.13
C GLU A 139 6.83 -8.02 11.43
N LYS A 140 6.27 -7.58 12.57
CA LYS A 140 6.45 -8.25 13.86
C LYS A 140 6.00 -9.71 13.80
N GLN A 141 4.84 -9.97 13.18
CA GLN A 141 4.34 -11.34 13.01
C GLN A 141 5.22 -12.17 12.07
N ILE A 142 5.81 -11.56 11.03
CA ILE A 142 6.80 -12.24 10.17
C ILE A 142 7.98 -12.74 11.01
N HIS A 143 8.58 -11.86 11.82
CA HIS A 143 9.72 -12.25 12.66
C HIS A 143 9.34 -13.30 13.71
N GLN A 144 8.21 -13.12 14.39
CA GLN A 144 7.74 -14.10 15.37
C GLN A 144 7.50 -15.47 14.75
N LEU A 145 6.85 -15.52 13.58
CA LEU A 145 6.61 -16.78 12.89
C LEU A 145 7.89 -17.38 12.33
N PHE A 146 8.82 -16.56 11.84
CA PHE A 146 10.12 -17.02 11.40
C PHE A 146 10.89 -17.72 12.53
N ASP A 147 10.99 -17.07 13.69
CA ASP A 147 11.69 -17.61 14.86
C ASP A 147 11.05 -18.94 15.32
N THR A 148 9.71 -18.97 15.45
CA THR A 148 8.97 -20.19 15.82
C THR A 148 9.15 -21.31 14.77
N LEU A 149 9.19 -20.98 13.48
CA LEU A 149 9.44 -21.96 12.41
C LEU A 149 10.86 -22.51 12.45
N ASP A 150 11.85 -21.66 12.68
CA ASP A 150 13.26 -22.05 12.78
C ASP A 150 13.44 -23.05 13.93
N ASP A 151 12.90 -22.72 15.11
CA ASP A 151 12.90 -23.60 16.29
C ASP A 151 12.24 -24.96 16.00
N HIS A 152 11.06 -24.98 15.39
CA HIS A 152 10.37 -26.23 15.08
C HIS A 152 11.06 -27.06 14.00
N LEU A 153 11.61 -26.42 12.97
CA LEU A 153 12.29 -27.10 11.86
C LEU A 153 13.65 -27.65 12.31
N ASP A 154 14.38 -26.96 13.18
CA ASP A 154 15.63 -27.46 13.77
C ASP A 154 15.39 -28.75 14.58
N VAL A 155 14.36 -28.76 15.42
CA VAL A 155 13.96 -29.96 16.19
C VAL A 155 13.55 -31.09 15.25
N ALA A 156 12.83 -30.79 14.17
CA ALA A 156 12.36 -31.79 13.22
C ALA A 156 13.50 -32.35 12.34
N ALA A 157 14.47 -31.52 11.94
CA ALA A 157 15.63 -31.90 11.13
C ALA A 157 16.53 -32.93 11.81
N LEU A 158 16.52 -32.99 13.14
CA LEU A 158 17.23 -34.03 13.89
C LEU A 158 16.68 -35.44 13.65
N ASN A 159 15.40 -35.56 13.28
CA ASN A 159 14.68 -36.82 13.21
C ASN A 159 14.22 -37.21 11.79
N VAL A 160 14.17 -36.26 10.85
CA VAL A 160 13.63 -36.46 9.50
C VAL A 160 14.43 -35.67 8.47
N THR A 161 14.65 -36.26 7.28
CA THR A 161 15.24 -35.51 6.15
C THR A 161 14.21 -34.52 5.59
N LEU A 162 14.45 -33.23 5.79
CA LEU A 162 13.57 -32.17 5.27
C LEU A 162 13.65 -32.10 3.73
N ARG A 163 12.50 -32.00 3.06
CA ARG A 163 12.48 -31.56 1.65
C ARG A 163 12.73 -30.06 1.58
N ARG A 164 13.48 -29.62 0.56
CA ARG A 164 13.63 -28.20 0.25
C ARG A 164 12.35 -27.66 -0.36
N ARG A 165 11.45 -27.14 0.46
CA ARG A 165 10.37 -26.24 0.05
C ARG A 165 10.72 -24.82 0.46
N LYS A 166 10.38 -23.83 -0.36
CA LYS A 166 10.51 -22.43 0.02
C LYS A 166 9.27 -22.01 0.79
N VAL A 167 9.47 -21.48 2.00
CA VAL A 167 8.41 -20.82 2.77
C VAL A 167 8.61 -19.31 2.63
N ILE A 168 7.56 -18.62 2.21
CA ILE A 168 7.54 -17.17 2.00
C ILE A 168 6.59 -16.59 3.03
N LEU A 169 7.11 -15.74 3.92
CA LEU A 169 6.31 -14.96 4.87
C LEU A 169 6.17 -13.55 4.28
N ALA A 170 4.93 -13.07 4.12
CA ALA A 170 4.68 -11.78 3.50
C ALA A 170 3.48 -11.07 4.12
N THR A 171 3.46 -9.74 4.06
CA THR A 171 2.27 -8.94 4.34
C THR A 171 1.36 -8.83 3.11
N ASN A 172 0.39 -7.94 3.16
CA ASN A 172 -0.43 -7.52 2.01
C ASN A 172 0.39 -7.11 0.78
N MET A 173 1.71 -6.86 0.86
CA MET A 173 2.57 -6.69 -0.33
C MET A 173 2.51 -7.87 -1.31
N ALA A 174 2.26 -9.10 -0.83
CA ALA A 174 2.11 -10.28 -1.69
C ALA A 174 0.68 -10.45 -2.24
N GLU A 175 -0.27 -9.62 -1.81
CA GLU A 175 -1.69 -9.71 -2.15
C GLU A 175 -1.99 -9.31 -3.58
N THR A 176 -1.16 -8.45 -4.17
CA THR A 176 -1.38 -7.75 -5.45
C THR A 176 -0.07 -7.75 -6.24
N SER A 177 0.95 -7.06 -5.73
CA SER A 177 2.15 -6.62 -6.45
C SER A 177 3.19 -7.69 -6.78
N LEU A 178 3.10 -8.91 -6.21
CA LEU A 178 4.10 -9.97 -6.42
C LEU A 178 3.47 -11.29 -6.85
N THR A 179 3.99 -11.89 -7.93
CA THR A 179 3.57 -13.22 -8.40
C THR A 179 4.69 -14.25 -8.19
N PHE A 180 4.38 -15.32 -7.47
CA PHE A 180 5.28 -16.45 -7.25
C PHE A 180 4.93 -17.59 -8.23
N PRO A 181 5.83 -17.98 -9.16
CA PRO A 181 5.51 -18.93 -10.23
C PRO A 181 5.29 -20.37 -9.75
N HIS A 182 5.83 -20.73 -8.58
CA HIS A 182 5.81 -22.10 -8.06
C HIS A 182 5.00 -22.26 -6.77
N LEU A 183 3.92 -21.51 -6.61
CA LEU A 183 3.11 -21.53 -5.38
C LEU A 183 2.08 -22.67 -5.37
N ASP A 184 2.14 -23.54 -4.36
CA ASP A 184 1.21 -24.67 -4.15
C ASP A 184 0.22 -24.39 -3.04
N VAL A 185 0.70 -23.68 -2.01
CA VAL A 185 -0.03 -23.49 -0.77
C VAL A 185 -0.04 -22.02 -0.41
N VAL A 186 -1.24 -21.53 -0.08
CA VAL A 186 -1.44 -20.23 0.55
C VAL A 186 -2.07 -20.46 1.92
N ILE A 187 -1.49 -19.88 2.96
CA ILE A 187 -2.03 -19.86 4.31
C ILE A 187 -2.35 -18.41 4.66
N ASP A 188 -3.60 -18.14 5.06
CA ASP A 188 -4.04 -16.77 5.32
C ASP A 188 -5.24 -16.69 6.27
N GLY A 189 -5.44 -15.52 6.87
CA GLY A 189 -6.60 -15.17 7.67
C GLY A 189 -7.75 -14.52 6.87
N ALA A 190 -7.61 -14.27 5.56
CA ALA A 190 -8.58 -13.54 4.74
C ALA A 190 -8.91 -14.23 3.40
N ILE A 191 -10.17 -14.16 2.94
CA ILE A 191 -10.62 -14.87 1.73
C ILE A 191 -10.00 -14.31 0.44
N GLN A 192 -9.76 -12.99 0.39
CA GLN A 192 -9.41 -12.25 -0.82
C GLN A 192 -8.10 -12.74 -1.49
N ARG A 193 -7.21 -13.38 -0.72
CA ARG A 193 -5.89 -13.85 -1.21
C ARG A 193 -5.89 -15.28 -1.74
N MET A 194 -7.03 -15.97 -1.72
CA MET A 194 -7.16 -17.32 -2.25
C MET A 194 -6.74 -17.44 -3.72
N GLY A 195 -7.02 -16.43 -4.54
CA GLY A 195 -6.65 -16.42 -5.97
C GLY A 195 -5.14 -16.35 -6.26
N ARG A 196 -4.28 -16.30 -5.23
CA ARG A 196 -2.81 -16.39 -5.37
C ARG A 196 -2.36 -17.80 -5.72
N VAL A 197 -3.03 -18.81 -5.17
CA VAL A 197 -2.88 -20.19 -5.62
C VAL A 197 -3.78 -20.45 -6.83
N GLY A 198 -3.47 -21.45 -7.66
CA GLY A 198 -4.30 -21.74 -8.84
C GLY A 198 -3.98 -20.89 -10.08
N ARG A 199 -3.01 -19.98 -10.03
CA ARG A 199 -2.66 -19.13 -11.21
C ARG A 199 -1.97 -19.90 -12.32
N VAL A 200 -0.97 -20.69 -11.94
CA VAL A 200 -0.16 -21.48 -12.88
C VAL A 200 -0.63 -22.93 -12.94
N ARG A 201 -0.98 -23.50 -11.79
CA ARG A 201 -1.34 -24.91 -11.60
C ARG A 201 -2.29 -25.05 -10.39
N PRO A 202 -2.99 -26.19 -10.25
CA PRO A 202 -3.83 -26.43 -9.10
C PRO A 202 -3.07 -26.26 -7.79
N GLY A 203 -3.76 -25.83 -6.75
CA GLY A 203 -3.15 -25.79 -5.43
C GLY A 203 -4.17 -25.59 -4.32
N THR A 204 -3.66 -25.31 -3.14
CA THR A 204 -4.38 -25.44 -1.88
C THR A 204 -4.36 -24.11 -1.12
N TYR A 205 -5.54 -23.67 -0.69
CA TYR A 205 -5.72 -22.53 0.18
C TYR A 205 -6.14 -23.00 1.57
N ILE A 206 -5.51 -22.43 2.60
CA ILE A 206 -5.75 -22.78 4.01
C ILE A 206 -6.14 -21.51 4.74
N GLY A 207 -7.42 -21.40 5.04
CA GLY A 207 -7.97 -20.32 5.86
C GLY A 207 -7.75 -20.59 7.34
N LEU A 208 -7.07 -19.67 8.02
CA LEU A 208 -6.85 -19.66 9.48
C LEU A 208 -8.09 -19.16 10.24
N TYR A 209 -9.27 -19.58 9.78
CA TYR A 209 -10.57 -19.27 10.33
C TYR A 209 -11.51 -20.47 10.17
N LEU A 210 -12.59 -20.48 10.95
CA LEU A 210 -13.63 -21.48 10.84
C LEU A 210 -14.46 -21.26 9.59
N LYS A 211 -14.91 -22.33 8.94
CA LYS A 211 -15.77 -22.25 7.74
C LYS A 211 -17.03 -21.40 7.98
N GLY A 212 -17.67 -21.51 9.14
CA GLY A 212 -18.85 -20.71 9.47
C GLY A 212 -18.59 -19.21 9.69
N PHE A 213 -17.31 -18.81 9.80
CA PHE A 213 -16.91 -17.40 9.83
C PHE A 213 -16.74 -16.84 8.42
N GLN A 214 -16.32 -17.68 7.47
CA GLN A 214 -16.13 -17.31 6.06
C GLN A 214 -17.39 -16.68 5.46
N ASP A 215 -18.56 -17.32 5.66
CA ASP A 215 -19.84 -16.87 5.12
C ASP A 215 -20.31 -15.50 5.67
N LYS A 216 -19.64 -15.00 6.72
CA LYS A 216 -19.94 -13.71 7.36
C LYS A 216 -18.88 -12.64 7.05
N MET A 217 -17.79 -13.00 6.39
CA MET A 217 -16.79 -12.02 6.00
C MET A 217 -17.36 -11.17 4.85
N PRO A 218 -17.18 -9.84 4.91
CA PRO A 218 -17.56 -8.99 3.79
C PRO A 218 -16.70 -9.33 2.56
N ASP A 219 -17.27 -9.19 1.36
CA ASP A 219 -16.58 -9.48 0.11
C ASP A 219 -15.47 -8.44 -0.17
N TYR A 220 -15.64 -7.21 0.31
CA TYR A 220 -14.73 -6.08 0.15
C TYR A 220 -14.68 -5.24 1.43
N ASP A 221 -13.62 -4.46 1.61
CA ASP A 221 -13.60 -3.44 2.66
C ASP A 221 -14.66 -2.37 2.34
N ASP A 222 -15.59 -2.16 3.27
CA ASP A 222 -16.71 -1.23 3.08
C ASP A 222 -16.27 0.25 3.14
N GLU A 223 -15.07 0.53 3.66
CA GLU A 223 -14.55 1.89 3.86
C GLU A 223 -13.49 2.25 2.81
N ASN A 224 -13.76 3.31 2.03
CA ASN A 224 -12.76 3.87 1.12
C ASN A 224 -11.56 4.43 1.94
N PRO A 225 -10.30 4.09 1.62
CA PRO A 225 -9.13 4.57 2.36
C PRO A 225 -9.08 6.10 2.54
N ILE A 226 -9.59 6.86 1.57
CA ILE A 226 -9.63 8.33 1.69
C ILE A 226 -10.55 8.81 2.81
N SER A 227 -11.56 8.01 3.18
CA SER A 227 -12.53 8.30 4.22
C SER A 227 -12.00 8.05 5.63
N VAL A 228 -10.80 7.50 5.79
CA VAL A 228 -10.19 7.20 7.11
C VAL A 228 -8.76 7.71 7.26
N CYS A 229 -8.17 8.27 6.20
CA CYS A 229 -6.79 8.74 6.21
C CYS A 229 -6.62 10.09 6.94
N ASP A 230 -5.40 10.39 7.35
CA ASP A 230 -5.02 11.76 7.73
C ASP A 230 -4.99 12.64 6.48
N PHE A 231 -5.94 13.57 6.41
CA PHE A 231 -6.18 14.40 5.26
C PHE A 231 -5.27 15.63 5.18
N SER A 232 -4.47 15.94 6.21
CA SER A 232 -3.60 17.13 6.27
C SER A 232 -2.52 17.11 5.20
N LEU A 233 -1.81 15.99 5.03
CA LEU A 233 -0.80 15.83 3.98
C LEU A 233 -1.42 15.85 2.58
N VAL A 234 -2.58 15.20 2.44
CA VAL A 234 -3.34 15.14 1.19
C VAL A 234 -3.77 16.54 0.74
N LEU A 235 -4.39 17.30 1.65
CA LEU A 235 -4.84 18.67 1.40
C LEU A 235 -3.67 19.59 1.06
N LEU A 236 -2.56 19.52 1.80
CA LEU A 236 -1.34 20.28 1.52
C LEU A 236 -0.83 20.01 0.10
N LYS A 237 -0.78 18.73 -0.31
CA LYS A 237 -0.34 18.31 -1.64
C LYS A 237 -1.28 18.74 -2.76
N LEU A 238 -2.59 18.78 -2.51
CA LEU A 238 -3.57 19.28 -3.48
C LEU A 238 -3.46 20.79 -3.68
N LEU A 239 -3.41 21.55 -2.59
CA LEU A 239 -3.29 23.02 -2.65
C LEU A 239 -2.03 23.44 -3.43
N ALA A 240 -0.92 22.71 -3.29
CA ALA A 240 0.33 23.01 -3.97
C ALA A 240 0.29 22.72 -5.48
N ARG A 241 -0.57 21.81 -5.92
CA ARG A 241 -0.64 21.35 -7.31
C ARG A 241 -1.69 22.09 -8.11
N CYS A 242 -2.89 22.19 -7.57
CA CYS A 242 -4.02 22.66 -8.34
C CYS A 242 -4.03 24.19 -8.49
N HIS A 243 -3.06 24.91 -7.90
CA HIS A 243 -3.08 26.38 -7.76
C HIS A 243 -4.48 26.88 -7.39
N CYS A 244 -5.21 26.05 -6.62
CA CYS A 244 -6.63 26.26 -6.36
C CYS A 244 -6.73 27.45 -5.44
N ALA A 245 -6.89 28.64 -6.03
CA ALA A 245 -7.20 29.87 -5.31
C ALA A 245 -8.54 29.77 -4.55
N ARG A 246 -9.28 28.67 -4.69
CA ARG A 246 -10.67 28.50 -4.28
C ARG A 246 -10.96 27.08 -3.81
N LEU A 247 -10.59 26.79 -2.56
CA LEU A 247 -11.16 25.65 -1.83
C LEU A 247 -12.62 25.99 -1.45
N SER A 248 -13.56 25.82 -2.38
CA SER A 248 -14.97 25.83 -2.02
C SER A 248 -15.27 24.52 -1.30
N LEU A 249 -15.30 24.56 0.04
CA LEU A 249 -15.73 23.43 0.85
C LEU A 249 -17.18 23.05 0.45
N PRO A 250 -17.48 21.77 0.23
CA PRO A 250 -18.84 21.36 -0.10
C PRO A 250 -19.80 21.64 1.06
N GLN A 251 -20.99 22.09 0.73
CA GLN A 251 -22.07 22.22 1.71
C GLN A 251 -22.84 20.91 1.94
N ASN A 252 -22.65 19.89 1.09
CA ASN A 252 -23.13 18.51 1.26
C ASN A 252 -22.48 17.60 0.21
N THR A 253 -21.82 16.50 0.62
CA THR A 253 -21.28 15.47 -0.27
C THR A 253 -21.54 14.09 0.31
N ASP A 254 -22.72 13.55 0.05
CA ASP A 254 -23.05 12.15 0.31
C ASP A 254 -22.50 11.27 -0.83
N THR A 255 -21.17 11.21 -0.99
CA THR A 255 -20.55 10.23 -1.90
C THR A 255 -19.53 9.39 -1.14
N SER A 256 -19.60 8.06 -1.32
CA SER A 256 -18.68 7.08 -0.72
C SER A 256 -17.20 7.30 -1.12
N ALA A 257 -16.96 8.09 -2.17
CA ALA A 257 -15.64 8.44 -2.69
C ALA A 257 -15.03 9.74 -2.13
N SER A 258 -15.75 10.48 -1.27
CA SER A 258 -15.28 11.77 -0.74
C SER A 258 -14.77 11.66 0.70
N PRO A 259 -13.74 12.43 1.08
CA PRO A 259 -13.35 12.57 2.48
C PRO A 259 -14.50 13.18 3.30
N HIS A 260 -14.67 12.71 4.53
CA HIS A 260 -15.71 13.24 5.42
C HIS A 260 -15.45 14.72 5.72
N PRO A 261 -16.47 15.62 5.75
CA PRO A 261 -16.25 17.06 5.96
C PRO A 261 -15.42 17.40 7.20
N VAL A 262 -15.61 16.66 8.30
CA VAL A 262 -14.84 16.81 9.54
C VAL A 262 -13.33 16.62 9.32
N GLN A 263 -12.91 15.72 8.44
CA GLN A 263 -11.49 15.52 8.14
C GLN A 263 -10.91 16.72 7.40
N ILE A 264 -11.68 17.30 6.47
CA ILE A 264 -11.27 18.50 5.75
C ILE A 264 -11.10 19.66 6.74
N TYR A 265 -12.08 19.92 7.62
CA TYR A 265 -11.98 20.98 8.62
C TYR A 265 -10.78 20.77 9.57
N ARG A 266 -10.58 19.55 10.08
CA ARG A 266 -9.42 19.23 10.91
C ARG A 266 -8.09 19.46 10.20
N ALA A 267 -8.00 19.07 8.93
CA ALA A 267 -6.82 19.30 8.12
C ALA A 267 -6.55 20.79 7.89
N VAL A 268 -7.59 21.59 7.64
CA VAL A 268 -7.46 23.05 7.51
C VAL A 268 -6.95 23.66 8.82
N ASP A 269 -7.59 23.33 9.95
CA ASP A 269 -7.19 23.84 11.27
C ASP A 269 -5.74 23.48 11.59
N GLU A 270 -5.33 22.23 11.34
CA GLU A 270 -3.95 21.79 11.58
C GLU A 270 -2.95 22.57 10.72
N LEU A 271 -3.19 22.65 9.41
CA LEU A 271 -2.29 23.35 8.49
C LEU A 271 -2.21 24.85 8.81
N GLU A 272 -3.29 25.46 9.28
CA GLU A 272 -3.31 26.86 9.69
C GLU A 272 -2.49 27.08 10.97
N VAL A 273 -2.67 26.22 11.99
CA VAL A 273 -1.86 26.24 13.22
C VAL A 273 -0.37 26.05 12.92
N LEU A 274 -0.02 25.21 11.94
CA LEU A 274 1.35 25.03 11.49
C LEU A 274 1.89 26.20 10.64
N GLY A 275 1.04 27.16 10.26
CA GLY A 275 1.40 28.31 9.42
C GLY A 275 1.65 27.95 7.96
N LEU A 276 1.14 26.81 7.50
CA LEU A 276 1.35 26.31 6.13
C LEU A 276 0.26 26.81 5.18
N VAL A 277 -0.92 27.14 5.69
CA VAL A 277 -2.01 27.74 4.92
C VAL A 277 -2.48 29.04 5.57
N ARG A 278 -3.20 29.85 4.80
CA ARG A 278 -3.89 31.06 5.27
C ARG A 278 -5.20 31.27 4.54
N HIS A 279 -6.15 31.91 5.23
CA HIS A 279 -7.38 32.37 4.63
C HIS A 279 -7.17 33.67 3.84
N GLU A 280 -7.55 33.67 2.58
CA GLU A 280 -7.62 34.85 1.70
C GLU A 280 -9.06 35.10 1.26
N SER A 281 -9.33 36.27 0.66
CA SER A 281 -10.65 36.62 0.13
C SER A 281 -11.17 35.66 -0.94
N SER A 282 -10.27 34.94 -1.63
CA SER A 282 -10.61 33.96 -2.65
C SER A 282 -10.81 32.54 -2.10
N GLY A 283 -10.37 32.26 -0.87
CA GLY A 283 -10.40 30.93 -0.26
C GLY A 283 -9.14 30.62 0.54
N LEU A 284 -8.91 29.34 0.80
CA LEU A 284 -7.69 28.85 1.46
C LEU A 284 -6.52 28.86 0.47
N SER A 285 -5.36 29.37 0.90
CA SER A 285 -4.15 29.48 0.08
C SER A 285 -2.92 29.00 0.86
N LEU A 286 -1.87 28.57 0.15
CA LEU A 286 -0.59 28.20 0.77
C LEU A 286 0.25 29.41 1.14
N THR A 287 0.93 29.33 2.27
CA THR A 287 2.01 30.26 2.60
C THR A 287 3.30 29.87 1.85
N ALA A 288 4.32 30.72 1.90
CA ALA A 288 5.65 30.36 1.39
C ALA A 288 6.20 29.10 2.09
N ASP A 289 5.94 28.99 3.39
CA ASP A 289 6.31 27.81 4.17
C ASP A 289 5.48 26.58 3.77
N GLY A 290 4.19 26.76 3.48
CA GLY A 290 3.32 25.70 2.96
C GLY A 290 3.79 25.16 1.60
N MET A 291 4.22 26.05 0.70
CA MET A 291 4.81 25.63 -0.56
C MET A 291 6.07 24.78 -0.34
N LEU A 292 6.99 25.22 0.53
CA LEU A 292 8.18 24.43 0.87
C LEU A 292 7.82 23.10 1.54
N ALA A 293 6.88 23.09 2.49
CA ALA A 293 6.45 21.88 3.18
C ALA A 293 5.83 20.86 2.22
N SER A 294 5.09 21.31 1.20
CA SER A 294 4.49 20.44 0.19
C SER A 294 5.50 19.72 -0.70
N GLU A 295 6.74 20.22 -0.77
CA GLU A 295 7.86 19.61 -1.49
C GLU A 295 8.60 18.56 -0.63
N LEU A 296 8.36 18.54 0.68
CA LEU A 296 8.97 17.57 1.56
C LEU A 296 8.15 16.27 1.55
N ALA A 297 8.85 15.13 1.50
CA ALA A 297 8.25 13.80 1.67
C ALA A 297 7.95 13.49 3.16
N LEU A 298 7.38 14.47 3.89
CA LEU A 298 7.12 14.42 5.32
C LEU A 298 5.69 14.86 5.62
N ASP A 299 5.14 14.34 6.73
CA ASP A 299 3.85 14.81 7.25
C ASP A 299 3.96 16.26 7.71
N PRO A 300 2.88 17.07 7.63
CA PRO A 300 2.94 18.51 7.88
C PRO A 300 3.59 18.92 9.23
N PRO A 301 3.33 18.22 10.36
CA PRO A 301 4.03 18.52 11.62
C PRO A 301 5.54 18.29 11.54
N LEU A 302 5.98 17.22 10.89
CA LEU A 302 7.40 16.89 10.72
C LEU A 302 8.08 17.85 9.74
N ALA A 303 7.38 18.25 8.68
CA ALA A 303 7.84 19.29 7.76
C ALA A 303 8.08 20.62 8.51
N ARG A 304 7.11 21.05 9.33
CA ARG A 304 7.23 22.27 10.13
C ARG A 304 8.38 22.20 11.13
N MET A 305 8.54 21.06 11.79
CA MET A 305 9.66 20.81 12.70
C MET A 305 11.00 20.89 11.97
N LEU A 306 11.12 20.27 10.80
CA LEU A 306 12.33 20.30 9.98
C LEU A 306 12.68 21.72 9.53
N MET A 307 11.69 22.51 9.10
CA MET A 307 11.91 23.89 8.68
C MET A 307 12.37 24.79 9.84
N SER A 308 11.80 24.56 11.03
CA SER A 308 12.17 25.27 12.26
C SER A 308 13.58 24.89 12.76
N ALA A 309 14.16 23.79 12.26
CA ALA A 309 15.51 23.38 12.60
C ALA A 309 16.55 24.46 12.23
N ARG A 310 16.33 25.19 11.13
CA ARG A 310 17.24 26.25 10.65
C ARG A 310 17.50 27.31 11.71
N ASP A 311 16.47 27.68 12.46
CA ASP A 311 16.52 28.76 13.45
C ASP A 311 16.70 28.24 14.88
N SER A 312 16.84 26.92 15.05
CA SER A 312 17.09 26.27 16.34
C SER A 312 18.56 26.36 16.73
N SER A 313 18.84 26.34 18.04
CA SER A 313 20.20 26.15 18.56
C SER A 313 20.77 24.75 18.28
N TYR A 314 19.91 23.80 17.88
CA TYR A 314 20.25 22.38 17.70
C TYR A 314 19.70 21.80 16.37
N PRO A 315 20.14 22.32 15.21
CA PRO A 315 19.58 21.91 13.91
C PRO A 315 19.79 20.42 13.61
N PHE A 316 20.96 19.87 13.95
CA PHE A 316 21.30 18.48 13.63
C PHE A 316 20.50 17.47 14.46
N GLU A 317 20.22 17.78 15.73
CA GLU A 317 19.40 16.97 16.62
C GLU A 317 17.95 16.93 16.12
N VAL A 318 17.41 18.08 15.68
CA VAL A 318 16.06 18.15 15.11
C VAL A 318 15.96 17.29 13.85
N VAL A 319 16.93 17.38 12.93
CA VAL A 319 16.95 16.53 11.72
C VAL A 319 17.00 15.05 12.07
N LYS A 320 17.83 14.64 13.05
CA LYS A 320 17.90 13.25 13.52
C LYS A 320 16.56 12.79 14.09
N LEU A 321 15.90 13.62 14.90
CA LEU A 321 14.58 13.30 15.46
C LEU A 321 13.54 13.12 14.35
N VAL A 322 13.48 14.03 13.38
CA VAL A 322 12.57 13.90 12.23
C VAL A 322 12.83 12.60 11.47
N ALA A 323 14.10 12.26 11.21
CA ALA A 323 14.45 11.02 10.52
C ALA A 323 14.02 9.76 11.29
N VAL A 324 14.28 9.71 12.60
CA VAL A 324 13.87 8.58 13.46
C VAL A 324 12.35 8.46 13.52
N TRP A 325 11.63 9.58 13.63
CA TRP A 325 10.17 9.57 13.65
C TRP A 325 9.58 9.06 12.35
N LYS A 326 10.12 9.49 11.20
CA LYS A 326 9.65 9.06 9.88
C LYS A 326 9.76 7.55 9.68
N VAL A 327 10.90 6.97 10.04
CA VAL A 327 11.09 5.50 10.00
C VAL A 327 10.10 4.81 10.94
N ARG A 328 9.93 5.35 12.17
CA ARG A 328 9.05 4.73 13.16
C ARG A 328 7.57 4.77 12.77
N SER A 329 7.10 5.85 12.15
CA SER A 329 5.72 5.94 11.64
C SER A 329 5.45 4.92 10.55
N GLU A 330 6.44 4.64 9.69
CA GLU A 330 6.32 3.66 8.61
C GLU A 330 6.32 2.21 9.12
N THR A 331 6.98 1.94 10.26
CA THR A 331 6.97 0.60 10.90
C THR A 331 5.73 0.30 11.77
N ARG A 332 4.84 1.28 11.97
CA ARG A 332 3.64 1.12 12.83
C ARG A 332 2.37 0.71 12.07
N THR A 333 2.37 0.88 10.76
CA THR A 333 1.35 0.38 9.82
C THR A 333 1.74 -1.00 9.34
#